data_AF-A0A8T2Q775-F1
#
_entry.id   AF-A0A8T2Q775-F1
#
_cell.length_a   1.000
_cell.length_b   1.000
_cell.length_c   1.000
_cell.angle_alpha   90.00
_cell.angle_beta   90.00
_cell.angle_gamma   90.00
#
_symmetry.space_group_name_H-M   'P 1'
#
loop_
_entity.id
_entity.type
_entity.pdbx_description
1 polymer ?
#
loop_
_entity_poly.entity_id
_entity_poly.type
_entity_poly.pdbx_seq_one_letter_code
_entity_poly.pdbx_strand_id
1 'polypeptide(L)'
;MIARLLRSKPSVPHDIIRAELASPPMLVEALFQTVCLLHRLRSMDTERIAYRAFQASRDMALAGDTSSWYAQTRDWLAHHGLDIDRLPRLQYDSHAPTYSLSHQERNRVMRQEIWHTYIQRTWVSPRDTLPPKMLYYREHFLHISDAGFIEIPRYMQTYLPHHLRVVIGQLRVSSHQLEIERGLSRGVPREERWCPVCQTEVESEEHFVIRCPAYLDLRAQFQIEESFQLCMTMGDQRRLGRFLTAAYERRERSLQPIHQPQVSTQQTITQFFQRVEIHQRGPSIGLTLHQEAAQRARRRPRMGGYRRPRLYQEDISRIRIAYDHMMEHRRTTTPWVVFLLEALRPPPMYHILHPPPSITSS
;
A
#
# COMPACT_ATOMS: atom_id res chain seq x y z
N MET A 1 0.51 -14.19 -6.55
CA MET A 1 0.34 -13.57 -7.88
C MET A 1 1.25 -12.37 -8.08
N ILE A 2 1.26 -11.41 -7.14
CA ILE A 2 2.05 -10.17 -7.21
C ILE A 2 3.58 -10.43 -7.24
N ALA A 3 4.10 -11.28 -6.36
CA ALA A 3 5.51 -11.69 -6.32
C ALA A 3 6.04 -12.32 -7.63
N ARG A 4 5.16 -12.90 -8.46
CA ARG A 4 5.55 -13.52 -9.75
C ARG A 4 6.00 -12.49 -10.78
N LEU A 5 5.54 -11.25 -10.68
CA LEU A 5 5.93 -10.17 -11.60
C LEU A 5 7.42 -9.85 -11.49
N LEU A 6 7.97 -10.01 -10.28
CA LEU A 6 9.40 -9.81 -9.97
C LEU A 6 10.18 -11.11 -9.82
N ARG A 7 9.51 -12.27 -9.91
CA ARG A 7 10.09 -13.58 -9.54
C ARG A 7 10.81 -13.52 -8.18
N SER A 8 10.20 -12.86 -7.21
CA SER A 8 10.79 -12.72 -5.89
C SER A 8 10.74 -14.03 -5.10
N LYS A 9 11.73 -14.27 -4.24
CA LYS A 9 11.75 -15.38 -3.30
C LYS A 9 10.55 -15.29 -2.33
N PRO A 10 10.04 -16.43 -1.83
CA PRO A 10 8.96 -16.44 -0.83
C PRO A 10 9.37 -15.83 0.51
N SER A 11 10.68 -15.73 0.78
CA SER A 11 11.22 -15.08 1.98
C SER A 11 11.16 -13.55 1.95
N VAL A 12 10.83 -12.92 0.82
CA VAL A 12 10.70 -11.46 0.74
C VAL A 12 9.39 -11.04 1.44
N PRO A 13 9.44 -10.14 2.44
CA PRO A 13 8.25 -9.59 3.07
C PRO A 13 7.23 -9.08 2.05
N HIS A 14 5.96 -9.44 2.24
CA HIS A 14 4.88 -9.00 1.35
C HIS A 14 4.75 -7.48 1.29
N ASP A 15 5.09 -6.77 2.37
CA ASP A 15 5.08 -5.31 2.42
C ASP A 15 6.04 -4.69 1.42
N ILE A 16 7.25 -5.23 1.28
CA ILE A 16 8.22 -4.77 0.27
C ILE A 16 7.65 -4.93 -1.13
N ILE A 17 7.10 -6.11 -1.44
CA ILE A 17 6.54 -6.39 -2.77
C ILE A 17 5.36 -5.46 -3.09
N ARG A 18 4.53 -5.15 -2.09
CA ARG A 18 3.40 -4.22 -2.23
C ARG A 18 3.87 -2.79 -2.42
N ALA A 19 4.87 -2.35 -1.64
CA ALA A 19 5.48 -1.03 -1.76
C ALA A 19 6.13 -0.84 -3.14
N GLU A 20 6.88 -1.82 -3.62
CA GLU A 20 7.56 -1.81 -4.92
C GLU A 20 6.58 -1.63 -6.11
N LEU A 21 5.32 -2.02 -5.91
CA LEU A 21 4.26 -1.91 -6.90
C LEU A 21 3.25 -0.80 -6.59
N ALA A 22 3.48 -0.04 -5.52
CA ALA A 22 2.54 0.91 -4.93
C ALA A 22 1.11 0.35 -4.89
N SER A 23 0.97 -0.84 -4.30
CA SER A 23 -0.29 -1.57 -4.23
C SER A 23 -0.74 -1.72 -2.78
N PRO A 24 -1.98 -1.33 -2.43
CA PRO A 24 -2.49 -1.51 -1.08
C PRO A 24 -2.67 -3.01 -0.75
N PRO A 25 -2.45 -3.42 0.51
CA PRO A 25 -2.80 -4.77 0.94
C PRO A 25 -4.32 -4.97 0.93
N MET A 26 -4.76 -6.23 0.89
CA MET A 26 -6.18 -6.59 1.02
C MET A 26 -6.81 -6.05 2.31
N LEU A 27 -5.99 -5.89 3.37
CA LEU A 27 -6.38 -5.24 4.62
C LEU A 27 -6.95 -3.83 4.40
N VAL A 28 -6.36 -3.01 3.53
CA VAL A 28 -6.86 -1.66 3.24
C VAL A 28 -8.24 -1.71 2.60
N GLU A 29 -8.49 -2.67 1.70
CA GLU A 29 -9.82 -2.83 1.12
C GLU A 29 -10.83 -3.36 2.14
N ALA A 30 -10.43 -4.29 3.02
CA ALA A 30 -11.29 -4.76 4.10
C ALA A 30 -11.68 -3.61 5.06
N LEU A 31 -10.71 -2.81 5.49
CA LEU A 31 -10.95 -1.63 6.31
C LEU A 31 -11.88 -0.65 5.59
N PHE A 32 -11.61 -0.35 4.32
CA PHE A 32 -12.46 0.51 3.50
C PHE A 32 -13.92 0.03 3.44
N GLN A 33 -14.16 -1.26 3.19
CA GLN A 33 -15.50 -1.82 3.15
C GLN A 33 -16.21 -1.71 4.52
N THR A 34 -15.49 -1.96 5.61
CA THR A 34 -16.03 -1.80 6.97
C THR A 34 -16.37 -0.34 7.28
N VAL A 35 -15.51 0.60 6.92
CA VAL A 35 -15.77 2.04 7.08
C VAL A 35 -16.99 2.46 6.24
N CYS A 36 -17.10 2.02 4.98
CA CYS A 36 -18.28 2.26 4.15
C CYS A 36 -19.57 1.69 4.75
N LEU A 37 -19.51 0.48 5.32
CA LEU A 37 -20.65 -0.14 6.00
C LEU A 37 -21.07 0.69 7.20
N LEU A 38 -20.12 1.14 8.03
CA LEU A 38 -20.39 1.97 9.21
C LEU A 38 -21.02 3.31 8.83
N HIS A 39 -20.53 3.96 7.77
CA HIS A 39 -21.19 5.16 7.24
C HIS A 39 -22.63 4.89 6.79
N ARG A 40 -22.85 3.79 6.06
CA ARG A 40 -24.20 3.41 5.62
C ARG A 40 -25.14 3.11 6.78
N LEU A 41 -24.67 2.40 7.81
CA LEU A 41 -25.44 2.12 9.01
C LEU A 41 -25.78 3.41 9.76
N ARG A 42 -24.84 4.35 9.88
CA ARG A 42 -25.06 5.65 10.55
C ARG A 42 -26.04 6.56 9.82
N SER A 43 -26.07 6.51 8.49
CA SER A 43 -27.01 7.30 7.66
C SER A 43 -28.33 6.57 7.39
N MET A 44 -28.53 5.39 7.98
CA MET A 44 -29.72 4.58 7.73
C MET A 44 -30.89 5.08 8.58
N ASP A 45 -32.10 4.92 8.06
CA ASP A 45 -33.34 5.13 8.80
C ASP A 45 -33.37 4.30 10.11
N THR A 46 -33.74 4.97 11.20
CA THR A 46 -33.75 4.42 12.57
C THR A 46 -34.74 3.28 12.76
N GLU A 47 -35.77 3.22 11.92
CA GLU A 47 -36.78 2.16 11.95
C GLU A 47 -36.28 0.83 11.37
N ARG A 48 -35.21 0.86 10.58
CA ARG A 48 -34.68 -0.36 9.96
C ARG A 48 -34.04 -1.28 10.99
N ILE A 49 -34.37 -2.57 10.90
CA ILE A 49 -33.82 -3.62 11.77
C ILE A 49 -32.28 -3.59 11.80
N ALA A 50 -31.62 -3.35 10.66
CA ALA A 50 -30.17 -3.26 10.59
C ALA A 50 -29.60 -2.08 11.42
N TYR A 51 -30.27 -0.93 11.43
CA TYR A 51 -29.88 0.19 12.29
C TYR A 51 -30.08 -0.16 13.77
N ARG A 52 -31.25 -0.71 14.13
CA ARG A 52 -31.56 -1.12 15.51
C ARG A 52 -30.58 -2.17 16.04
N ALA A 53 -30.21 -3.15 15.22
CA ALA A 53 -29.20 -4.16 15.56
C ALA A 53 -27.81 -3.53 15.76
N PHE A 54 -27.43 -2.56 14.92
CA PHE A 54 -26.19 -1.81 15.10
C PHE A 54 -26.19 -1.00 16.40
N GLN A 55 -27.28 -0.30 16.73
CA GLN A 55 -27.43 0.44 17.99
C GLN A 55 -27.36 -0.50 19.19
N ALA A 56 -28.12 -1.61 19.18
CA ALA A 56 -28.09 -2.60 20.25
C ALA A 56 -26.69 -3.18 20.47
N SER A 57 -25.97 -3.54 19.40
CA SER A 57 -24.59 -4.00 19.51
C SER A 57 -23.65 -2.94 20.07
N ARG A 58 -23.86 -1.66 19.73
CA ARG A 58 -23.09 -0.54 20.31
C ARG A 58 -23.39 -0.38 21.79
N ASP A 59 -24.66 -0.40 22.18
CA ASP A 59 -25.08 -0.20 23.56
C ASP A 59 -24.57 -1.35 24.45
N MET A 60 -24.54 -2.59 23.95
CA MET A 60 -23.85 -3.71 24.61
C MET A 60 -22.35 -3.43 24.80
N ALA A 61 -21.67 -2.92 23.77
CA ALA A 61 -20.25 -2.58 23.87
C ALA A 61 -19.97 -1.44 24.86
N LEU A 62 -20.88 -0.47 24.95
CA LEU A 62 -20.81 0.63 25.93
C LEU A 62 -21.09 0.13 27.36
N ALA A 63 -21.92 -0.90 27.51
CA ALA A 63 -22.14 -1.60 28.78
C ALA A 63 -20.98 -2.52 29.20
N GLY A 64 -19.90 -2.60 28.40
CA GLY A 64 -18.68 -3.34 28.71
C GLY A 64 -18.55 -4.70 28.01
N ASP A 65 -19.49 -5.08 27.13
CA ASP A 65 -19.37 -6.32 26.36
C ASP A 65 -18.25 -6.22 25.30
N THR A 66 -17.30 -7.14 25.33
CA THR A 66 -16.21 -7.24 24.35
C THR A 66 -16.54 -8.18 23.19
N SER A 67 -17.61 -8.97 23.29
CA SER A 67 -18.01 -9.97 22.31
C SER A 67 -18.95 -9.44 21.24
N SER A 68 -19.61 -8.29 21.47
CA SER A 68 -20.49 -7.67 20.48
C SER A 68 -19.76 -7.34 19.18
N TRP A 69 -20.48 -7.34 18.05
CA TRP A 69 -19.90 -7.00 16.75
C TRP A 69 -19.27 -5.60 16.76
N TYR A 70 -19.92 -4.63 17.40
CA TYR A 70 -19.42 -3.27 17.53
C TYR A 70 -18.11 -3.22 18.32
N ALA A 71 -18.01 -3.96 19.45
CA ALA A 71 -16.78 -4.01 20.25
C ALA A 71 -15.61 -4.60 19.44
N GLN A 72 -15.81 -5.76 18.81
CA GLN A 72 -14.78 -6.38 17.96
C GLN A 72 -14.37 -5.48 16.80
N THR A 73 -15.33 -4.81 16.16
CA THR A 73 -15.06 -3.90 15.04
C THR A 73 -14.31 -2.66 15.49
N ARG A 74 -14.68 -2.08 16.63
CA ARG A 74 -13.97 -0.95 17.25
C ARG A 74 -12.53 -1.31 17.53
N ASP A 75 -12.30 -2.46 18.17
CA ASP A 75 -10.96 -2.89 18.57
C ASP A 75 -10.10 -3.20 17.34
N TRP A 76 -10.68 -3.83 16.31
CA TRP A 76 -10.01 -4.06 15.02
C TRP A 76 -9.63 -2.76 14.30
N LEU A 77 -10.55 -1.79 14.21
CA LEU A 77 -10.28 -0.47 13.63
C LEU A 77 -9.19 0.26 14.43
N ALA A 78 -9.28 0.26 15.76
CA ALA A 78 -8.32 0.91 16.65
C ALA A 78 -6.91 0.29 16.51
N HIS A 79 -6.85 -1.03 16.39
CA HIS A 79 -5.61 -1.75 16.10
C HIS A 79 -4.96 -1.30 14.77
N HIS A 80 -5.76 -0.87 13.80
CA HIS A 80 -5.30 -0.32 12.52
C HIS A 80 -5.22 1.21 12.48
N GLY A 81 -5.37 1.89 13.63
CA GLY A 81 -5.24 3.34 13.75
C GLY A 81 -6.46 4.13 13.28
N LEU A 82 -7.61 3.47 13.18
CA LEU A 82 -8.89 4.09 12.87
C LEU A 82 -9.74 4.10 14.14
N ASP A 83 -10.33 5.25 14.46
CA ASP A 83 -11.30 5.36 15.55
C ASP A 83 -12.70 5.06 14.97
N ILE A 84 -13.50 4.21 15.60
CA ILE A 84 -14.85 3.90 15.09
C ILE A 84 -15.78 5.12 15.20
N ASP A 85 -15.63 5.97 16.19
CA ASP A 85 -16.46 7.17 16.42
C ASP A 85 -15.92 8.40 15.72
N ARG A 86 -14.60 8.40 15.50
CA ARG A 86 -13.90 9.36 14.65
C ARG A 86 -13.33 8.67 13.41
N LEU A 87 -14.14 7.80 12.79
CA LEU A 87 -13.80 7.22 11.49
C LEU A 87 -13.39 8.35 10.59
N PRO A 88 -12.37 8.16 9.69
CA PRO A 88 -11.87 9.19 8.82
C PRO A 88 -13.05 10.00 8.35
N ARG A 89 -13.23 11.13 9.04
CA ARG A 89 -14.29 12.02 8.71
C ARG A 89 -13.70 12.51 7.44
N LEU A 90 -14.27 12.05 6.34
CA LEU A 90 -14.48 12.95 5.25
C LEU A 90 -14.78 14.30 5.93
N GLN A 91 -13.80 15.21 6.00
CA GLN A 91 -13.99 16.51 6.65
C GLN A 91 -15.17 17.24 6.01
N TYR A 92 -15.60 16.76 4.83
CA TYR A 92 -16.86 16.95 4.11
C TYR A 92 -18.09 16.75 5.02
N ASP A 93 -18.38 17.82 5.77
CA ASP A 93 -19.59 18.09 6.52
C ASP A 93 -20.86 17.54 5.84
N SER A 94 -21.69 16.80 6.58
CA SER A 94 -23.02 16.36 6.13
C SER A 94 -23.97 17.53 5.85
N HIS A 95 -23.61 18.73 6.31
CA HIS A 95 -24.29 19.99 6.03
C HIS A 95 -23.64 20.80 4.90
N ALA A 96 -22.66 20.24 4.17
CA ALA A 96 -22.10 20.89 2.98
C ALA A 96 -23.15 20.95 1.84
N PRO A 97 -23.29 22.08 1.12
CA PRO A 97 -24.26 22.23 0.04
C PRO A 97 -24.07 21.19 -1.08
N THR A 98 -25.15 20.96 -1.82
CA THR A 98 -25.41 19.87 -2.77
C THR A 98 -24.47 19.72 -3.99
N TYR A 99 -23.34 20.44 -4.06
CA TYR A 99 -22.17 19.98 -4.82
C TYR A 99 -21.34 19.02 -3.94
N SER A 100 -22.03 18.00 -3.42
CA SER A 100 -21.41 16.93 -2.64
C SER A 100 -20.49 16.13 -3.56
N LEU A 101 -19.28 15.80 -3.11
CA LEU A 101 -18.46 14.80 -3.78
C LEU A 101 -19.33 13.60 -4.19
N SER A 102 -19.20 13.16 -5.44
CA SER A 102 -19.86 11.95 -5.89
C SER A 102 -19.51 10.79 -4.97
N HIS A 103 -20.40 9.80 -4.88
CA HIS A 103 -20.12 8.59 -4.11
C HIS A 103 -18.79 7.94 -4.53
N GLN A 104 -18.43 8.04 -5.81
CA GLN A 104 -17.16 7.53 -6.33
C GLN A 104 -15.96 8.32 -5.80
N GLU A 105 -16.03 9.66 -5.78
CA GLU A 105 -14.95 10.52 -5.28
C GLU A 105 -14.73 10.33 -3.77
N ARG A 106 -15.82 10.28 -2.99
CA ARG A 106 -15.76 9.96 -1.56
C ARG A 106 -15.05 8.64 -1.30
N ASN A 107 -15.42 7.60 -2.06
CA ASN A 107 -14.81 6.28 -1.92
C ASN A 107 -13.33 6.25 -2.34
N ARG A 108 -12.91 7.11 -3.28
CA ARG A 108 -11.50 7.26 -3.65
C ARG A 108 -10.71 7.89 -2.51
N VAL A 109 -11.19 9.00 -1.95
CA VAL A 109 -10.52 9.72 -0.85
C VAL A 109 -10.43 8.85 0.40
N MET A 110 -11.54 8.24 0.81
CA MET A 110 -11.58 7.37 2.00
C MET A 110 -10.62 6.18 1.88
N ARG A 111 -10.61 5.50 0.73
CA ARG A 111 -9.65 4.42 0.48
C ARG A 111 -8.21 4.92 0.58
N GLN A 112 -7.93 6.13 0.07
CA GLN A 112 -6.60 6.72 0.14
C GLN A 112 -6.19 7.05 1.58
N GLU A 113 -7.09 7.62 2.38
CA GLU A 113 -6.80 7.95 3.79
C GLU A 113 -6.51 6.70 4.62
N ILE A 114 -7.27 5.63 4.41
CA ILE A 114 -7.02 4.33 5.04
C ILE A 114 -5.66 3.78 4.60
N TRP A 115 -5.32 3.91 3.31
CA TRP A 115 -4.03 3.47 2.82
C TRP A 115 -2.87 4.32 3.35
N HIS A 116 -3.02 5.65 3.46
CA HIS A 116 -2.05 6.52 4.11
C HIS A 116 -1.84 6.13 5.57
N THR A 117 -2.92 5.86 6.30
CA THR A 117 -2.86 5.40 7.69
C THR A 117 -2.06 4.09 7.78
N TYR A 118 -2.29 3.16 6.86
CA TYR A 118 -1.49 1.95 6.75
C TYR A 118 -0.01 2.24 6.47
N ILE A 119 0.32 3.07 5.46
CA ILE A 119 1.69 3.41 5.10
C ILE A 119 2.42 4.06 6.28
N GLN A 120 1.77 4.99 6.97
CA GLN A 120 2.32 5.67 8.14
C GLN A 120 2.69 4.66 9.24
N ARG A 121 1.81 3.71 9.54
CA ARG A 121 2.02 2.70 10.59
C ARG A 121 2.98 1.59 10.18
N THR A 122 3.14 1.32 8.89
CA THR A 122 4.01 0.24 8.41
C THR A 122 5.43 0.74 8.09
N TRP A 123 5.57 1.95 7.52
CA TRP A 123 6.84 2.40 6.96
C TRP A 123 7.41 3.65 7.63
N VAL A 124 6.57 4.63 7.95
CA VAL A 124 7.02 5.94 8.45
C VAL A 124 7.30 5.88 9.96
N SER A 125 6.28 5.57 10.75
CA SER A 125 6.31 5.51 12.21
C SER A 125 5.77 4.16 12.70
N PRO A 126 6.50 3.06 12.46
CA PRO A 126 6.09 1.75 12.90
C PRO A 126 6.14 1.64 14.43
N ARG A 127 5.19 0.91 15.01
CA ARG A 127 5.13 0.66 16.46
C ARG A 127 6.29 -0.20 16.93
N ASP A 128 6.63 -1.21 16.12
CA ASP A 128 7.72 -2.15 16.37
C ASP A 128 8.89 -1.85 15.43
N THR A 129 10.09 -2.28 15.82
CA THR A 129 11.27 -2.18 14.96
C THR A 129 11.06 -2.97 13.68
N LEU A 130 11.35 -2.35 12.53
CA LEU A 130 11.22 -3.04 11.25
C LEU A 130 12.20 -4.21 11.14
N PRO A 131 11.78 -5.34 10.53
CA PRO A 131 12.69 -6.40 10.16
C PRO A 131 13.85 -5.84 9.31
N PRO A 132 15.10 -6.36 9.44
CA PRO A 132 16.27 -5.79 8.79
C PRO A 132 16.12 -5.57 7.27
N LYS A 133 15.47 -6.50 6.56
CA LYS A 133 15.21 -6.37 5.12
C LYS A 133 14.22 -5.25 4.79
N MET A 134 13.21 -5.05 5.62
CA MET A 134 12.27 -3.93 5.45
C MET A 134 12.93 -2.59 5.77
N LEU A 135 13.78 -2.55 6.81
CA LEU A 135 14.56 -1.36 7.15
C LEU A 135 15.47 -0.94 5.99
N TYR A 136 16.25 -1.90 5.46
CA TYR A 136 17.11 -1.67 4.31
C TYR A 136 16.34 -1.15 3.10
N TYR A 137 15.21 -1.79 2.77
CA TYR A 137 14.35 -1.36 1.67
C TYR A 137 13.80 0.05 1.90
N ARG A 138 13.38 0.37 3.13
CA ARG A 138 12.89 1.71 3.49
C ARG A 138 13.95 2.78 3.26
N GLU A 139 15.19 2.51 3.64
CA GLU A 139 16.30 3.48 3.57
C GLU A 139 16.81 3.71 2.14
N HIS A 140 16.81 2.67 1.29
CA HIS A 140 17.50 2.72 0.00
C HIS A 140 16.57 2.74 -1.23
N PHE A 141 15.32 2.30 -1.09
CA PHE A 141 14.46 2.04 -2.25
C PHE A 141 13.06 2.62 -2.14
N LEU A 142 12.54 2.77 -0.93
CA LEU A 142 11.20 3.30 -0.69
C LEU A 142 11.21 4.83 -0.79
N HIS A 143 10.45 5.35 -1.74
CA HIS A 143 10.18 6.77 -1.84
C HIS A 143 8.69 7.02 -1.53
N ILE A 144 8.44 7.92 -0.59
CA ILE A 144 7.10 8.38 -0.24
C ILE A 144 7.06 9.87 -0.58
N SER A 145 6.13 10.26 -1.44
CA SER A 145 5.93 11.68 -1.79
C SER A 145 5.41 12.47 -0.60
N ASP A 146 5.55 13.81 -0.64
CA ASP A 146 5.03 14.72 0.39
C ASP A 146 3.53 14.54 0.65
N ALA A 147 2.80 14.15 -0.40
CA ALA A 147 1.37 13.88 -0.31
C ALA A 147 1.03 12.52 0.35
N GLY A 148 2.03 11.74 0.79
CA GLY A 148 1.87 10.46 1.50
C GLY A 148 1.76 9.22 0.61
N PHE A 149 2.04 9.34 -0.69
CA PHE A 149 1.95 8.23 -1.65
C PHE A 149 3.29 7.53 -1.82
N ILE A 150 3.28 6.19 -1.82
CA ILE A 150 4.44 5.42 -2.28
C ILE A 150 4.64 5.66 -3.76
N GLU A 151 5.84 6.11 -4.14
CA GLU A 151 6.21 6.34 -5.52
C GLU A 151 6.58 5.03 -6.20
N ILE A 152 5.98 4.79 -7.37
CA ILE A 152 6.32 3.61 -8.18
C ILE A 152 7.73 3.80 -8.74
N PRO A 153 8.66 2.87 -8.53
CA PRO A 153 10.03 2.97 -9.06
C PRO A 153 10.06 3.15 -10.58
N ARG A 154 11.05 3.89 -11.11
CA ARG A 154 11.13 4.22 -12.54
C ARG A 154 11.09 3.00 -13.46
N TYR A 155 11.81 1.93 -13.13
CA TYR A 155 11.83 0.70 -13.95
C TYR A 155 10.45 0.04 -14.08
N MET A 156 9.57 0.26 -13.11
CA MET A 156 8.19 -0.22 -13.17
C MET A 156 7.34 0.58 -14.16
N GLN A 157 7.63 1.87 -14.31
CA GLN A 157 6.93 2.79 -15.20
C GLN A 157 7.43 2.71 -16.65
N THR A 158 8.71 2.36 -16.85
CA THR A 158 9.32 2.24 -18.17
C THR A 158 8.99 0.89 -18.83
N TYR A 159 8.82 0.88 -20.15
CA TYR A 159 8.74 -0.37 -20.91
C TYR A 159 10.13 -1.03 -20.98
N LEU A 160 10.23 -2.21 -20.36
CA LEU A 160 11.44 -3.02 -20.24
C LEU A 160 11.13 -4.47 -20.64
N PRO A 161 12.04 -5.15 -21.35
CA PRO A 161 12.00 -6.61 -21.48
C PRO A 161 11.84 -7.30 -20.11
N HIS A 162 11.11 -8.41 -20.08
CA HIS A 162 10.76 -9.08 -18.82
C HIS A 162 11.98 -9.43 -17.97
N HIS A 163 13.06 -9.94 -18.58
CA HIS A 163 14.28 -10.31 -17.85
C HIS A 163 14.97 -9.09 -17.19
N LEU A 164 15.01 -7.93 -17.87
CA LEU A 164 15.57 -6.70 -17.30
C LEU A 164 14.75 -6.18 -16.12
N ARG A 165 13.41 -6.26 -16.22
CA ARG A 165 12.53 -5.89 -15.10
C ARG A 165 12.74 -6.80 -13.90
N VAL A 166 12.87 -8.11 -14.15
CA VAL A 166 13.10 -9.10 -13.10
C VAL A 166 14.44 -8.85 -12.41
N VAL A 167 15.53 -8.65 -13.14
CA VAL A 167 16.86 -8.47 -12.51
C VAL A 167 16.92 -7.19 -11.66
N ILE A 168 16.35 -6.08 -12.14
CA ILE A 168 16.26 -4.82 -11.37
C ILE A 168 15.40 -5.02 -10.13
N GLY A 169 14.21 -5.61 -10.29
CA GLY A 169 13.30 -5.80 -9.17
C GLY A 169 13.82 -6.80 -8.14
N GLN A 170 14.49 -7.87 -8.56
CA GLN A 170 15.14 -8.83 -7.65
C GLN A 170 16.27 -8.18 -6.85
N LEU A 171 17.05 -7.29 -7.46
CA LEU A 171 18.05 -6.50 -6.73
C LEU A 171 17.38 -5.65 -5.66
N ARG A 172 16.37 -4.84 -6.04
CA ARG A 172 15.70 -3.90 -5.12
C ARG A 172 14.96 -4.56 -3.97
N VAL A 173 14.37 -5.73 -4.17
CA VAL A 173 13.60 -6.44 -3.11
C VAL A 173 14.46 -7.47 -2.36
N SER A 174 15.79 -7.39 -2.50
CA SER A 174 16.78 -8.29 -1.91
C SER A 174 16.43 -9.77 -2.15
N SER A 175 16.08 -10.10 -3.39
CA SER A 175 15.71 -11.44 -3.88
C SER A 175 16.78 -12.03 -4.81
N HIS A 176 18.02 -11.53 -4.73
CA HIS A 176 19.17 -11.97 -5.51
C HIS A 176 19.99 -13.05 -4.80
N GLN A 177 21.14 -13.42 -5.37
CA GLN A 177 22.04 -14.46 -4.86
C GLN A 177 23.38 -13.93 -4.32
N LEU A 178 23.52 -12.60 -4.19
CA LEU A 178 24.67 -12.00 -3.51
C LEU A 178 24.84 -12.52 -2.07
N GLU A 179 26.07 -12.58 -1.59
CA GLU A 179 26.40 -13.18 -0.30
C GLU A 179 25.75 -12.50 0.89
N ILE A 180 25.38 -11.22 0.80
CA ILE A 180 24.63 -10.56 1.87
C ILE A 180 23.32 -11.29 2.22
N GLU A 181 22.65 -11.87 1.21
CA GLU A 181 21.43 -12.66 1.33
C GLU A 181 21.71 -14.16 1.40
N ARG A 182 22.64 -14.66 0.58
CA ARG A 182 22.97 -16.10 0.53
C ARG A 182 23.66 -16.57 1.80
N GLY A 183 24.64 -15.81 2.30
CA GLY A 183 25.31 -16.07 3.57
C GLY A 183 24.36 -16.00 4.75
N LEU A 184 23.39 -15.08 4.75
CA LEU A 184 22.35 -15.01 5.80
C LEU A 184 21.58 -16.32 5.90
N SER A 185 21.14 -16.87 4.77
CA SER A 185 20.41 -18.15 4.76
C SER A 185 21.23 -19.35 5.24
N ARG A 186 22.56 -19.23 5.23
CA ARG A 186 23.51 -20.23 5.73
C ARG A 186 23.95 -19.97 7.18
N GLY A 187 23.46 -18.90 7.81
CA GLY A 187 23.88 -18.51 9.16
C GLY A 187 25.27 -17.87 9.25
N VAL A 188 25.84 -17.43 8.13
CA VAL A 188 27.16 -16.78 8.10
C VAL A 188 27.04 -15.35 8.67
N PRO A 189 27.91 -14.94 9.62
CA PRO A 189 27.97 -13.55 10.14
C PRO A 189 28.12 -12.54 9.01
N ARG A 190 27.61 -11.31 9.16
CA ARG A 190 27.54 -10.33 8.06
C ARG A 190 28.93 -9.99 7.52
N GLU A 191 29.88 -9.80 8.42
CA GLU A 191 31.29 -9.51 8.23
C GLU A 191 32.05 -10.59 7.43
N GLU A 192 31.56 -11.83 7.44
CA GLU A 192 32.16 -12.96 6.72
C GLU A 192 31.52 -13.21 5.34
N ARG A 193 30.52 -12.41 4.94
CA ARG A 193 29.82 -12.56 3.64
C ARG A 193 30.58 -11.89 2.50
N TRP A 194 31.86 -12.22 2.36
CA TRP A 194 32.77 -11.64 1.39
C TRP A 194 32.29 -11.80 -0.05
N CYS A 195 32.55 -10.79 -0.88
CA CYS A 195 32.37 -10.89 -2.33
C CYS A 195 33.22 -12.02 -2.89
N PRO A 196 32.63 -13.05 -3.50
CA PRO A 196 33.38 -14.19 -3.98
C PRO A 196 34.20 -13.86 -5.26
N VAL A 197 33.92 -12.73 -5.91
CA VAL A 197 34.60 -12.29 -7.14
C VAL A 197 35.85 -11.47 -6.82
N CYS A 198 35.76 -10.46 -5.97
CA CYS A 198 36.91 -9.60 -5.63
C CYS A 198 37.52 -9.88 -4.26
N GLN A 199 36.79 -10.52 -3.35
CA GLN A 199 37.25 -10.89 -2.00
C GLN A 199 37.75 -9.71 -1.15
N THR A 200 37.32 -8.48 -1.44
CA THR A 200 37.80 -7.26 -0.75
C THR A 200 36.86 -6.70 0.31
N GLU A 201 35.54 -6.92 0.19
CA GLU A 201 34.54 -6.50 1.18
C GLU A 201 33.30 -7.41 1.09
N VAL A 202 32.31 -7.17 1.95
CA VAL A 202 31.03 -7.89 1.97
C VAL A 202 30.24 -7.66 0.68
N GLU A 203 29.67 -8.73 0.10
CA GLU A 203 28.87 -8.67 -1.13
C GLU A 203 27.46 -8.11 -0.92
N SER A 204 27.38 -6.82 -0.61
CA SER A 204 26.14 -6.05 -0.61
C SER A 204 25.71 -5.66 -2.02
N GLU A 205 24.45 -5.25 -2.17
CA GLU A 205 23.92 -4.70 -3.42
C GLU A 205 24.71 -3.46 -3.86
N GLU A 206 25.08 -2.59 -2.91
CA GLU A 206 25.90 -1.41 -3.19
C GLU A 206 27.31 -1.79 -3.64
N HIS A 207 27.97 -2.73 -2.95
CA HIS A 207 29.28 -3.23 -3.39
C HIS A 207 29.19 -3.81 -4.79
N PHE A 208 28.22 -4.68 -5.04
CA PHE A 208 28.03 -5.35 -6.33
C PHE A 208 27.80 -4.35 -7.47
N VAL A 209 26.98 -3.32 -7.26
CA VAL A 209 26.64 -2.34 -8.29
C VAL A 209 27.74 -1.29 -8.47
N ILE A 210 28.28 -0.73 -7.38
CA ILE A 210 29.09 0.49 -7.41
C ILE A 210 30.57 0.23 -7.11
N ARG A 211 30.90 -0.54 -6.07
CA ARG A 211 32.28 -0.58 -5.54
C ARG A 211 33.15 -1.71 -6.07
N CYS A 212 32.57 -2.84 -6.45
CA CYS A 212 33.32 -4.05 -6.78
C CYS A 212 34.26 -3.80 -7.98
N PRO A 213 35.59 -3.95 -7.82
CA PRO A 213 36.55 -3.63 -8.89
C PRO A 213 36.40 -4.55 -10.10
N ALA A 214 35.88 -5.77 -9.93
CA ALA A 214 35.66 -6.74 -11.00
C ALA A 214 34.62 -6.32 -12.05
N TYR A 215 33.87 -5.24 -11.79
CA TYR A 215 32.86 -4.70 -12.71
C TYR A 215 33.17 -3.27 -13.16
N LEU A 216 34.41 -2.78 -12.97
CA LEU A 216 34.79 -1.41 -13.33
C LEU A 216 34.61 -1.13 -14.83
N ASP A 217 35.05 -2.05 -15.68
CA ASP A 217 34.89 -2.01 -17.13
C ASP A 217 33.40 -2.07 -17.55
N LEU A 218 32.58 -2.89 -16.88
CA LEU A 218 31.14 -2.94 -17.16
C LEU A 218 30.46 -1.63 -16.75
N ARG A 219 30.81 -1.06 -15.59
CA ARG A 219 30.28 0.24 -15.16
C ARG A 219 30.63 1.33 -16.16
N ALA A 220 31.87 1.35 -16.68
CA ALA A 220 32.28 2.29 -17.71
C ALA A 220 31.53 2.05 -19.05
N GLN A 221 31.45 0.80 -19.51
CA GLN A 221 30.77 0.42 -20.74
C GLN A 221 29.29 0.83 -20.73
N PHE A 222 28.61 0.56 -19.61
CA PHE A 222 27.20 0.88 -19.43
C PHE A 222 26.99 2.27 -18.82
N GLN A 223 28.03 3.10 -18.63
CA GLN A 223 27.91 4.45 -18.05
C GLN A 223 27.01 4.47 -16.80
N ILE A 224 27.35 3.63 -15.83
CA ILE A 224 26.62 3.52 -14.56
C ILE A 224 27.01 4.68 -13.65
N GLU A 225 25.99 5.26 -13.00
CA GLU A 225 26.14 6.36 -12.05
C GLU A 225 27.08 6.01 -10.89
N GLU A 226 27.75 7.02 -10.33
CA GLU A 226 28.77 6.84 -9.30
C GLU A 226 28.21 6.49 -7.92
N SER A 227 26.94 6.82 -7.65
CA SER A 227 26.29 6.48 -6.39
C SER A 227 25.17 5.47 -6.58
N PHE A 228 24.95 4.63 -5.56
CA PHE A 228 23.91 3.61 -5.58
C PHE A 228 22.52 4.22 -5.79
N GLN A 229 22.23 5.31 -5.10
CA GLN A 229 20.93 5.98 -5.19
C GLN A 229 20.65 6.55 -6.59
N LEU A 230 21.65 7.23 -7.19
CA LEU A 230 21.52 7.74 -8.56
C LEU A 230 21.37 6.58 -9.56
N CYS A 231 22.16 5.52 -9.41
CA CYS A 231 22.06 4.33 -10.26
C CYS A 231 20.65 3.73 -10.24
N MET A 232 20.03 3.57 -9.06
CA MET A 232 18.68 3.02 -8.93
C MET A 232 17.59 3.92 -9.50
N THR A 233 17.81 5.23 -9.51
CA THR A 233 16.85 6.25 -9.97
C THR A 233 17.15 6.83 -11.35
N MET A 234 18.18 6.32 -12.03
CA MET A 234 18.62 6.81 -13.34
C MET A 234 17.50 6.73 -14.39
N GLY A 235 17.53 7.63 -15.37
CA GLY A 235 16.50 7.68 -16.42
C GLY A 235 16.51 6.44 -17.30
N ASP A 236 17.69 5.97 -17.71
CA ASP A 236 17.87 4.82 -18.59
C ASP A 236 17.87 3.49 -17.81
N GLN A 237 16.67 3.05 -17.43
CA GLN A 237 16.48 1.78 -16.72
C GLN A 237 16.81 0.54 -17.58
N ARG A 238 16.89 0.68 -18.92
CA ARG A 238 17.32 -0.43 -19.80
C ARG A 238 18.81 -0.69 -19.65
N ARG A 239 19.59 0.39 -19.61
CA ARG A 239 21.04 0.36 -19.35
C ARG A 239 21.35 -0.27 -18.00
N LEU A 240 20.65 0.16 -16.93
CA LEU A 240 20.76 -0.48 -15.61
C LEU A 240 20.51 -2.00 -15.69
N GLY A 241 19.39 -2.41 -16.30
CA GLY A 241 19.06 -3.82 -16.43
C GLY A 241 20.12 -4.62 -17.19
N ARG A 242 20.67 -4.07 -18.29
CA ARG A 242 21.71 -4.72 -19.09
C ARG A 242 23.02 -4.86 -18.32
N PHE A 243 23.42 -3.80 -17.61
CA PHE A 243 24.57 -3.85 -16.70
C PHE A 243 24.39 -4.94 -15.63
N LEU A 244 23.26 -4.94 -14.92
CA LEU A 244 23.00 -5.94 -13.88
C LEU A 244 23.04 -7.36 -14.46
N THR A 245 22.46 -7.57 -15.63
CA THR A 245 22.49 -8.88 -16.32
C THR A 245 23.94 -9.31 -16.61
N ALA A 246 24.74 -8.43 -17.22
CA ALA A 246 26.14 -8.72 -17.53
C ALA A 246 27.01 -8.94 -16.27
N ALA A 247 26.78 -8.15 -15.21
CA ALA A 247 27.49 -8.28 -13.94
C ALA A 247 27.17 -9.61 -13.25
N TYR A 248 25.88 -10.00 -13.21
CA TYR A 248 25.47 -11.31 -12.68
C TYR A 248 26.06 -12.46 -13.50
N GLU A 249 26.03 -12.39 -14.83
CA GLU A 249 26.63 -13.44 -15.68
C GLU A 249 28.14 -13.57 -15.46
N ARG A 250 28.85 -12.46 -15.28
CA ARG A 250 30.29 -12.48 -14.97
C ARG A 250 30.54 -13.05 -13.59
N ARG A 251 29.72 -12.68 -12.60
CA ARG A 251 29.76 -13.26 -11.25
C ARG A 251 29.64 -14.77 -11.33
N GLU A 252 28.56 -15.29 -11.92
CA GLU A 252 28.32 -16.73 -12.02
C GLU A 252 29.44 -17.47 -12.74
N ARG A 253 30.00 -16.91 -13.81
CA ARG A 253 31.19 -17.46 -14.48
C ARG A 253 32.41 -17.54 -13.58
N SER A 254 32.62 -16.54 -12.72
CA SER A 254 33.74 -16.52 -11.77
C SER A 254 33.56 -17.53 -10.63
N LEU A 255 32.33 -17.97 -10.37
CA LEU A 255 32.00 -18.98 -9.37
C LEU A 255 32.04 -20.40 -9.91
N GLN A 256 32.09 -20.60 -11.23
CA GLN A 256 32.22 -21.93 -11.80
C GLN A 256 33.66 -22.44 -11.58
N PRO A 257 33.82 -23.69 -11.10
CA PRO A 257 35.14 -24.28 -10.97
C PRO A 257 35.83 -24.37 -12.34
N ILE A 258 37.14 -24.11 -12.38
CA ILE A 258 37.96 -24.21 -13.58
C ILE A 258 38.01 -25.68 -14.03
N HIS A 259 37.15 -26.02 -15.00
CA HIS A 259 37.00 -27.26 -15.78
C HIS A 259 36.71 -28.60 -15.07
N GLN A 260 35.48 -29.10 -15.30
CA GLN A 260 35.24 -30.38 -16.00
C GLN A 260 34.09 -30.20 -16.99
N PRO A 261 34.11 -30.84 -18.18
CA PRO A 261 32.98 -30.83 -19.11
C PRO A 261 31.87 -31.73 -18.54
N GLN A 262 31.07 -31.19 -17.64
CA GLN A 262 29.85 -31.85 -17.21
C GLN A 262 28.70 -31.37 -18.09
N VAL A 263 28.16 -32.33 -18.84
CA VAL A 263 26.90 -32.27 -19.55
C VAL A 263 25.87 -31.52 -18.69
N SER A 264 25.35 -30.44 -19.27
CA SER A 264 24.27 -29.60 -18.79
C SER A 264 23.22 -30.34 -17.94
N THR A 265 23.24 -30.12 -16.63
CA THR A 265 22.15 -30.43 -15.68
C THR A 265 20.88 -29.62 -15.97
N GLN A 266 20.91 -28.73 -16.96
CA GLN A 266 19.71 -28.08 -17.50
C GLN A 266 18.83 -29.06 -18.30
N GLN A 267 19.33 -30.24 -18.68
CA GLN A 267 18.49 -31.33 -19.21
C GLN A 267 17.69 -32.06 -18.11
N THR A 268 18.12 -32.02 -16.85
CA THR A 268 17.49 -32.77 -15.76
C THR A 268 16.22 -32.08 -15.23
N ILE A 269 16.14 -30.75 -15.27
CA ILE A 269 14.90 -30.02 -14.90
C ILE A 269 13.81 -30.23 -15.96
N THR A 270 14.17 -30.33 -17.23
CA THR A 270 13.22 -30.70 -18.29
C THR A 270 12.75 -32.15 -18.17
N GLN A 271 13.59 -33.06 -17.68
CA GLN A 271 13.22 -34.45 -17.43
C GLN A 271 12.34 -34.66 -16.18
N PHE A 272 12.47 -33.81 -15.15
CA PHE A 272 11.61 -33.88 -13.96
C PHE A 272 10.14 -33.56 -14.28
N PHE A 273 9.89 -32.64 -15.22
CA PHE A 273 8.52 -32.35 -15.71
C PHE A 273 8.03 -33.29 -16.81
N GLN A 274 8.87 -34.19 -17.35
CA GLN A 274 8.49 -35.16 -18.38
C GLN A 274 8.03 -36.52 -17.82
N ARG A 275 8.30 -36.82 -16.54
CA ARG A 275 7.91 -38.09 -15.90
C ARG A 275 6.58 -38.05 -15.14
N VAL A 276 5.73 -37.06 -15.41
CA VAL A 276 4.31 -37.20 -15.06
C VAL A 276 3.65 -37.85 -16.26
N GLU A 277 3.32 -39.13 -16.14
CA GLU A 277 2.38 -39.77 -17.06
C GLU A 277 1.09 -38.94 -17.04
N ILE A 278 0.89 -38.16 -18.10
CA ILE A 278 -0.39 -37.56 -18.40
C ILE A 278 -1.30 -38.72 -18.74
N HIS A 279 -2.01 -39.25 -17.74
CA HIS A 279 -3.27 -39.93 -18.02
C HIS A 279 -4.13 -38.95 -18.80
N GLN A 280 -4.31 -39.25 -20.08
CA GLN A 280 -5.19 -38.53 -20.99
C GLN A 280 -6.61 -38.58 -20.42
N ARG A 281 -6.94 -37.60 -19.56
CA ARG A 281 -8.34 -37.23 -19.36
C ARG A 281 -8.75 -36.51 -20.64
N GLY A 282 -9.76 -37.05 -21.31
CA GLY A 282 -10.34 -36.48 -22.53
C GLY A 282 -10.66 -34.99 -22.38
N PRO A 283 -10.82 -34.27 -23.50
CA PRO A 283 -10.92 -32.83 -23.50
C PRO A 283 -12.09 -32.39 -22.62
N SER A 284 -11.80 -31.70 -21.50
CA SER A 284 -12.83 -30.94 -20.81
C SER A 284 -13.27 -29.85 -21.78
N ILE A 285 -14.51 -29.97 -22.27
CA ILE A 285 -15.14 -28.95 -23.11
C ILE A 285 -15.17 -27.66 -22.29
N GLY A 286 -14.24 -26.76 -22.58
CA GLY A 286 -14.26 -25.40 -22.05
C GLY A 286 -15.53 -24.71 -22.52
N LEU A 287 -16.03 -23.78 -21.72
CA LEU A 287 -17.18 -22.95 -22.09
C LEU A 287 -16.86 -22.25 -23.41
N THR A 288 -17.82 -22.24 -24.34
CA THR A 288 -17.67 -21.44 -25.56
C THR A 288 -17.60 -19.96 -25.21
N LEU A 289 -16.96 -19.14 -26.06
CA LEU A 289 -16.86 -17.69 -25.86
C LEU A 289 -18.21 -17.03 -25.56
N HIS A 290 -19.29 -17.56 -26.13
CA HIS A 290 -20.65 -17.11 -25.92
C HIS A 290 -21.20 -17.49 -24.53
N GLN A 291 -20.86 -18.68 -24.02
CA GLN A 291 -21.19 -19.12 -22.67
C GLN A 291 -20.39 -18.36 -21.61
N GLU A 292 -19.12 -18.06 -21.88
CA GLU A 292 -18.31 -17.18 -21.02
C GLU A 292 -18.88 -15.76 -20.97
N ALA A 293 -19.31 -15.20 -22.10
CA ALA A 293 -19.91 -13.87 -22.16
C ALA A 293 -21.24 -13.80 -21.36
N ALA A 294 -22.10 -14.81 -21.50
CA ALA A 294 -23.34 -14.93 -20.72
C ALA A 294 -23.07 -15.06 -19.21
N GLN A 295 -22.00 -15.76 -18.82
CA GLN A 295 -21.60 -15.91 -17.43
C GLN A 295 -20.99 -14.60 -16.86
N ARG A 296 -20.29 -13.81 -17.68
CA ARG A 296 -19.81 -12.47 -17.31
C ARG A 296 -20.95 -11.48 -17.12
N ALA A 297 -22.00 -11.56 -17.93
CA ALA A 297 -23.19 -10.71 -17.82
C ALA A 297 -24.03 -10.96 -16.55
N ARG A 298 -24.01 -12.19 -16.02
CA ARG A 298 -24.74 -12.58 -14.79
C ARG A 298 -24.00 -12.27 -13.48
N ARG A 299 -22.70 -11.95 -13.52
CA ARG A 299 -21.93 -11.59 -12.32
C ARG A 299 -22.19 -10.12 -11.99
N ARG A 300 -22.52 -9.83 -10.72
CA ARG A 300 -22.55 -8.45 -10.19
C ARG A 300 -21.29 -7.70 -10.65
N PRO A 301 -21.38 -6.39 -10.98
CA PRO A 301 -20.22 -5.62 -11.40
C PRO A 301 -19.13 -5.83 -10.34
N ARG A 302 -18.00 -6.41 -10.76
CA ARG A 302 -16.80 -6.41 -9.93
C ARG A 302 -16.55 -4.96 -9.57
N MET A 303 -16.51 -4.64 -8.28
CA MET A 303 -15.89 -3.40 -7.81
C MET A 303 -14.61 -3.22 -8.62
N GLY A 304 -14.53 -2.13 -9.37
CA GLY A 304 -13.40 -1.89 -10.25
C GLY A 304 -12.13 -2.10 -9.46
N GLY A 305 -11.32 -3.08 -9.88
CA GLY A 305 -10.04 -3.33 -9.22
C GLY A 305 -9.25 -2.03 -9.16
N TYR A 306 -8.46 -1.88 -8.09
CA TYR A 306 -7.61 -0.72 -7.86
C TYR A 306 -6.84 -0.36 -9.16
N ARG A 307 -7.25 0.74 -9.83
CA ARG A 307 -6.55 1.25 -11.03
C ARG A 307 -5.25 1.93 -10.58
N ARG A 308 -4.28 2.08 -11.49
CA ARG A 308 -2.89 2.48 -11.17
C ARG A 308 -2.84 3.78 -10.34
N PRO A 309 -1.98 3.86 -9.31
CA PRO A 309 -1.86 5.00 -8.37
C PRO A 309 -1.70 6.38 -9.01
N ARG A 310 -0.95 6.49 -10.12
CA ARG A 310 -0.62 7.79 -10.73
C ARG A 310 -1.83 8.57 -11.24
N LEU A 311 -2.84 7.86 -11.78
CA LEU A 311 -4.09 8.47 -12.23
C LEU A 311 -4.97 8.93 -11.04
N TYR A 312 -4.74 8.39 -9.85
CA TYR A 312 -5.48 8.78 -8.65
C TYR A 312 -4.83 9.91 -7.89
N GLN A 313 -3.50 10.09 -7.94
CA GLN A 313 -2.84 11.13 -7.17
C GLN A 313 -3.30 12.53 -7.58
N GLU A 314 -3.29 12.82 -8.89
CA GLU A 314 -3.81 14.09 -9.41
C GLU A 314 -5.31 14.25 -9.13
N ASP A 315 -6.10 13.20 -9.37
CA ASP A 315 -7.55 13.22 -9.09
C ASP A 315 -7.84 13.47 -7.61
N ILE A 316 -7.14 12.79 -6.69
CA ILE A 316 -7.31 12.95 -5.24
C ILE A 316 -6.85 14.34 -4.79
N SER A 317 -5.73 14.83 -5.31
CA SER A 317 -5.27 16.19 -5.03
C SER A 317 -6.29 17.23 -5.53
N ARG A 318 -6.84 17.07 -6.74
CA ARG A 318 -7.92 17.94 -7.26
C ARG A 318 -9.16 17.89 -6.38
N ILE A 319 -9.58 16.69 -5.97
CA ILE A 319 -10.74 16.49 -5.07
C ILE A 319 -10.51 17.19 -3.72
N ARG A 320 -9.28 17.12 -3.16
CA ARG A 320 -8.91 17.77 -1.90
C ARG A 320 -8.86 19.30 -2.04
N ILE A 321 -8.15 19.81 -3.04
CA ILE A 321 -8.04 21.26 -3.30
C ILE A 321 -9.42 21.88 -3.54
N ALA A 322 -10.25 21.25 -4.38
CA ALA A 322 -11.60 21.74 -4.65
C ALA A 322 -12.45 21.83 -3.37
N TYR A 323 -12.24 20.89 -2.45
CA TYR A 323 -12.92 20.87 -1.18
C TYR A 323 -12.38 21.92 -0.19
N ASP A 324 -11.07 22.05 -0.06
CA ASP A 324 -10.45 23.02 0.84
C ASP A 324 -10.83 24.45 0.43
N HIS A 325 -10.82 24.73 -0.88
CA HIS A 325 -11.26 26.02 -1.43
C HIS A 325 -12.73 26.32 -1.11
N MET A 326 -13.60 25.30 -1.16
CA MET A 326 -15.01 25.42 -0.78
C MET A 326 -15.17 25.72 0.72
N MET A 327 -14.39 25.06 1.58
CA MET A 327 -14.44 25.27 3.02
C MET A 327 -13.91 26.66 3.42
N GLU A 328 -12.86 27.13 2.75
CA GLU A 328 -12.29 28.46 2.98
C GLU A 328 -13.25 29.58 2.51
N HIS A 329 -13.96 29.38 1.39
CA HIS A 329 -15.04 30.27 0.98
C HIS A 329 -16.14 30.37 2.04
N ARG A 330 -16.47 29.27 2.73
CA ARG A 330 -17.45 29.29 3.83
C ARG A 330 -16.95 30.08 5.04
N ARG A 331 -15.68 29.92 5.44
CA ARG A 331 -15.12 30.69 6.57
C ARG A 331 -15.14 32.19 6.32
N THR A 332 -14.93 32.61 5.07
CA THR A 332 -14.90 34.02 4.67
C THR A 332 -16.28 34.62 4.37
N THR A 333 -17.26 33.83 3.93
CA THR A 333 -18.65 34.30 3.65
C THR A 333 -19.63 34.16 4.82
N THR A 334 -19.25 33.49 5.91
CA THR A 334 -20.09 33.32 7.11
C THR A 334 -19.80 34.27 8.31
N PRO A 335 -19.37 35.55 8.16
CA PRO A 335 -19.45 36.50 9.29
C PRO A 335 -20.91 36.90 9.64
N TRP A 336 -21.77 37.05 8.64
CA TRP A 336 -23.12 37.62 8.83
C TRP A 336 -24.14 36.64 9.42
N VAL A 337 -23.97 35.32 9.20
CA VAL A 337 -24.87 34.28 9.76
C VAL A 337 -24.62 34.08 11.25
N VAL A 338 -23.37 34.23 11.72
CA VAL A 338 -23.07 34.24 13.16
C VAL A 338 -23.73 35.46 13.83
N PHE A 339 -23.70 36.62 13.16
CA PHE A 339 -24.35 37.85 13.63
C PHE A 339 -25.90 37.71 13.71
N LEU A 340 -26.53 37.01 12.75
CA LEU A 340 -27.96 36.71 12.79
C LEU A 340 -28.35 35.66 13.82
N LEU A 341 -27.51 34.65 14.05
CA LEU A 341 -27.74 33.64 15.08
C LEU A 341 -27.52 34.21 16.50
N GLU A 342 -26.67 35.22 16.67
CA GLU A 342 -26.59 36.01 17.90
C GLU A 342 -27.78 36.96 18.07
N ALA A 343 -28.28 37.57 17.00
CA ALA A 343 -29.47 38.42 17.03
C ALA A 343 -30.79 37.66 17.28
N LEU A 344 -30.81 36.34 17.01
CA LEU A 344 -31.97 35.46 17.24
C LEU A 344 -31.89 34.67 18.55
N ARG A 345 -30.86 34.89 19.40
CA ARG A 345 -30.89 34.38 20.78
C ARG A 345 -31.96 35.14 21.57
N PRO A 346 -32.96 34.46 22.17
CA PRO A 346 -33.88 35.12 23.07
C PRO A 346 -33.09 35.69 24.26
N PRO A 347 -33.45 36.88 24.78
CA PRO A 347 -32.77 37.42 25.96
C PRO A 347 -32.93 36.45 27.13
N PRO A 348 -31.94 36.39 28.04
CA PRO A 348 -31.99 35.46 29.16
C PRO A 348 -33.28 35.70 29.96
N MET A 349 -34.11 34.67 30.08
CA MET A 349 -35.26 34.66 30.98
C MET A 349 -34.74 34.88 32.40
N TYR A 350 -34.96 36.06 32.95
CA TYR A 350 -34.83 36.29 34.38
C TYR A 350 -35.88 35.45 35.09
N HIS A 351 -35.42 34.46 35.86
CA HIS A 351 -36.24 33.80 36.88
C HIS A 351 -36.64 34.84 37.94
N ILE A 352 -37.88 35.33 37.88
CA ILE A 352 -38.49 36.06 38.99
C ILE A 352 -39.09 35.01 39.92
N LEU A 353 -38.29 34.57 40.89
CA LEU A 353 -38.78 33.91 42.11
C LEU A 353 -38.59 34.90 43.26
N HIS A 354 -39.56 35.80 43.49
CA HIS A 354 -39.79 36.41 44.80
C HIS A 354 -41.28 36.76 44.96
N PRO A 355 -41.91 36.41 46.10
CA PRO A 355 -43.30 36.76 46.40
C PRO A 355 -43.42 38.24 46.84
N PRO A 356 -44.61 38.86 46.73
CA PRO A 356 -44.80 40.28 47.07
C PRO A 356 -44.70 40.51 48.58
N PRO A 357 -44.14 41.66 49.03
CA PRO A 357 -44.19 42.03 50.44
C PRO A 357 -45.60 42.47 50.86
N SER A 358 -46.03 41.93 51.99
CA SER A 358 -47.19 42.33 52.77
C SER A 358 -47.06 43.78 53.24
N ILE A 359 -48.04 44.62 52.87
CA ILE A 359 -48.21 45.96 53.44
C ILE A 359 -49.16 45.83 54.63
N THR A 360 -48.62 46.05 55.83
CA THR A 360 -49.40 46.32 57.05
C THR A 360 -49.63 47.82 57.22
N SER A 361 -50.83 48.12 57.73
CA SER A 361 -51.30 49.32 58.46
C SER A 361 -51.40 50.65 57.71
N SER A 362 -52.64 51.03 57.42
CA SER A 362 -53.36 51.95 58.32
C SER A 362 -54.56 51.22 58.91
#